data_AF-A0A2S7PDE6-F1
#
_entry.id   AF-A0A2S7PDE6-F1
#
_cell.length_a   1.000
_cell.length_b   1.000
_cell.length_c   1.000
_cell.angle_alpha   90.00
_cell.angle_beta   90.00
_cell.angle_gamma   90.00
#
_symmetry.space_group_name_H-M   'P 1'
#
loop_
_entity.id
_entity.type
_entity.pdbx_description
1 polymer ?
#
loop_
_entity_poly.entity_id
_entity_poly.type
_entity_poly.pdbx_seq_one_letter_code
_entity_poly.pdbx_strand_id
1 'polypeptide(L)'
;MLILVQASVRNRKRSQPQNPEHPQASSNIPFSKRQRTNHPIVHRKKQRSMIEHWRRELQWPKDFFMPDAMSYILARKRSPSPDRGEQRETGLSEPSYVTPSDQKPREWKIAPYSSRDYSYILQIKGSFQFSVDEGITDASEELCKLLLEREQTVPAESIFRDDIFGKACQKLSYGNEARVIQDIARLIVPSAETLATFGSIHLDVLVESVNEGWNSIIPFYVPRPQPDYAVGFKRTAFTNEQLDKIKPFVGDPAGFDVETYFMATVRMYFPFLTSEVCEAGSLTIADRKNAHSMTVALRGIVDIFRLVKREHEVHRQILAFSVSHNERDVNLYGHYPIIDKEKTTFYRHPIHAFSIIALDGKEKWTAYKFIKNIYDIWMPIHLKRLCSVIDSLPSDLNFEMSKLGESVRSGFSQGLESHHLSDGETAGAVFAANNDQSAL
;
A
#
# COMPACT_ATOMS: atom_id res chain seq x y z
N MET A 1 57.07 -23.29 -36.32
CA MET A 1 58.27 -22.57 -36.78
C MET A 1 57.82 -21.20 -37.28
N LEU A 2 58.09 -20.11 -36.55
CA LEU A 2 59.29 -19.22 -36.69
C LEU A 2 59.29 -18.60 -38.11
N ILE A 3 59.31 -17.29 -38.41
CA ILE A 3 59.82 -16.03 -37.82
C ILE A 3 59.18 -14.89 -38.68
N LEU A 4 58.63 -13.82 -38.09
CA LEU A 4 59.15 -12.45 -38.02
C LEU A 4 59.58 -11.75 -39.35
N VAL A 5 58.79 -10.72 -39.72
CA VAL A 5 59.15 -9.35 -40.18
C VAL A 5 60.31 -9.17 -41.17
N GLN A 6 60.05 -8.50 -42.31
CA GLN A 6 60.69 -7.22 -42.65
C GLN A 6 60.07 -6.47 -43.84
N ALA A 7 60.17 -5.14 -43.72
CA ALA A 7 59.55 -4.10 -44.51
C ALA A 7 60.24 -3.82 -45.85
N SER A 8 59.53 -3.15 -46.77
CA SER A 8 60.16 -2.12 -47.62
C SER A 8 59.13 -1.17 -48.24
N VAL A 9 59.26 0.11 -47.92
CA VAL A 9 58.63 1.24 -48.63
C VAL A 9 59.62 1.73 -49.68
N ARG A 10 59.21 1.81 -50.95
CA ARG A 10 59.84 2.71 -51.94
C ARG A 10 58.79 3.36 -52.84
N ASN A 11 58.75 4.67 -52.74
CA ASN A 11 58.00 5.63 -53.54
C ASN A 11 58.89 6.13 -54.69
N ARG A 12 58.35 6.33 -55.91
CA ARG A 12 58.58 7.52 -56.78
C ARG A 12 58.01 7.37 -58.21
N LYS A 13 57.13 8.33 -58.57
CA LYS A 13 57.09 9.23 -59.77
C LYS A 13 57.11 8.58 -61.17
N ARG A 14 56.42 9.01 -62.24
CA ARG A 14 55.73 10.23 -62.75
C ARG A 14 54.95 9.70 -64.00
N SER A 15 53.80 10.22 -64.47
CA SER A 15 53.66 11.44 -65.28
C SER A 15 52.18 11.69 -65.62
N GLN A 16 51.72 12.92 -65.42
CA GLN A 16 50.56 13.60 -66.06
C GLN A 16 51.10 14.39 -67.27
N PRO A 17 50.29 14.86 -68.26
CA PRO A 17 49.18 15.84 -68.12
C PRO A 17 47.97 15.51 -69.04
N GLN A 18 46.78 16.11 -68.98
CA GLN A 18 46.42 17.53 -69.07
C GLN A 18 45.03 17.78 -68.45
N ASN A 19 44.88 18.95 -67.85
CA ASN A 19 43.63 19.63 -67.47
C ASN A 19 43.68 21.00 -68.21
N PRO A 20 42.57 21.71 -68.49
CA PRO A 20 41.68 22.26 -67.45
C PRO A 20 40.18 22.21 -67.90
N GLU A 21 39.11 22.53 -67.16
CA GLU A 21 38.81 23.50 -66.12
C GLU A 21 37.65 22.98 -65.23
N HIS A 22 37.57 23.53 -64.01
CA HIS A 22 36.51 23.36 -63.00
C HIS A 22 35.25 24.21 -63.34
N PRO A 23 34.04 23.93 -62.82
CA PRO A 23 33.74 24.08 -61.38
C PRO A 23 32.82 23.04 -60.73
N GLN A 24 32.79 23.15 -59.40
CA GLN A 24 32.26 22.27 -58.36
C GLN A 24 30.75 21.98 -58.42
N ALA A 25 30.36 20.74 -58.12
CA ALA A 25 29.21 20.40 -57.25
C ALA A 25 29.19 18.89 -56.95
N SER A 26 29.37 18.53 -55.68
CA SER A 26 29.25 17.16 -55.15
C SER A 26 27.79 16.80 -54.90
N SER A 27 27.31 15.71 -55.51
CA SER A 27 26.02 15.07 -55.18
C SER A 27 26.27 13.69 -54.57
N ASN A 28 26.22 13.64 -53.24
CA ASN A 28 26.17 12.40 -52.47
C ASN A 28 24.72 12.05 -52.13
N ILE A 29 24.45 10.76 -52.24
CA ILE A 29 23.25 9.97 -51.96
C ILE A 29 22.58 10.36 -50.62
N PRO A 30 21.24 10.53 -50.55
CA PRO A 30 20.57 10.85 -49.30
C PRO A 30 20.35 9.59 -48.42
N PHE A 31 20.96 9.60 -47.24
CA PHE A 31 20.58 8.76 -46.11
C PHE A 31 19.16 9.11 -45.64
N SER A 32 18.31 8.10 -45.53
CA SER A 32 16.98 8.18 -44.92
C SER A 32 17.06 8.66 -43.46
N LYS A 33 16.57 9.89 -43.21
CA LYS A 33 16.36 10.42 -41.85
C LYS A 33 15.02 9.91 -41.32
N ARG A 34 15.10 9.11 -40.26
CA ARG A 34 14.03 8.80 -39.31
C ARG A 34 13.30 10.09 -38.90
N GLN A 35 11.97 10.14 -39.06
CA GLN A 35 11.13 11.25 -38.60
C GLN A 35 11.32 11.47 -37.10
N ARG A 36 11.78 12.68 -36.72
CA ARG A 36 11.76 13.17 -35.33
C ARG A 36 10.32 13.51 -34.96
N THR A 37 9.82 12.90 -33.90
CA THR A 37 8.54 13.22 -33.26
C THR A 37 8.51 14.66 -32.74
N ASN A 38 7.44 15.40 -33.06
CA ASN A 38 7.23 16.83 -32.82
C ASN A 38 7.04 17.28 -31.35
N HIS A 39 7.39 16.45 -30.35
CA HIS A 39 7.14 16.72 -28.93
C HIS A 39 7.72 18.04 -28.36
N PRO A 40 8.92 18.52 -28.72
CA PRO A 40 9.46 19.76 -28.16
C PRO A 40 8.68 21.02 -28.58
N ILE A 41 8.03 20.96 -29.75
CA ILE A 41 7.34 22.10 -30.35
C ILE A 41 5.94 22.28 -29.73
N VAL A 42 5.24 21.17 -29.48
CA VAL A 42 3.92 21.19 -28.84
C VAL A 42 4.01 21.70 -27.40
N HIS A 43 5.04 21.28 -26.66
CA HIS A 43 5.25 21.70 -25.27
C HIS A 43 5.58 23.19 -25.15
N ARG A 44 6.44 23.72 -26.04
CA ARG A 44 6.74 25.17 -26.09
C ARG A 44 5.52 26.00 -26.50
N LYS A 45 4.67 25.49 -27.39
CA LYS A 45 3.43 26.19 -27.80
C LYS A 45 2.42 26.27 -26.65
N LYS A 46 2.23 25.19 -25.88
CA LYS A 46 1.36 25.18 -24.71
C LYS A 46 1.86 26.16 -23.64
N GLN A 47 3.16 26.15 -23.36
CA GLN A 47 3.77 27.06 -22.37
C GLN A 47 3.65 28.54 -22.75
N ARG A 48 3.85 28.87 -24.03
CA ARG A 48 3.63 30.25 -24.54
C ARG A 48 2.16 30.67 -24.46
N SER A 49 1.23 29.77 -24.79
CA SER A 49 -0.22 30.04 -24.69
C SER A 49 -0.69 30.31 -23.26
N MET A 50 -0.06 29.68 -22.26
CA MET A 50 -0.40 29.86 -20.83
C MET A 50 0.13 31.18 -20.27
N ILE A 51 1.35 31.57 -20.65
CA ILE A 51 1.93 32.87 -20.30
C ILE A 51 1.11 34.01 -20.92
N GLU A 52 0.63 33.82 -22.16
CA GLU A 52 -0.21 34.81 -22.83
C GLU A 52 -1.59 34.98 -22.17
N HIS A 53 -2.18 33.88 -21.67
CA HIS A 53 -3.43 33.95 -20.90
C HIS A 53 -3.24 34.72 -19.58
N TRP A 54 -2.17 34.42 -18.83
CA TRP A 54 -1.85 35.14 -17.59
C TRP A 54 -1.60 36.64 -17.86
N ARG A 55 -0.88 36.96 -18.95
CA ARG A 55 -0.63 38.34 -19.37
C ARG A 55 -1.92 39.12 -19.65
N ARG A 56 -2.96 38.44 -20.18
CA ARG A 56 -4.22 39.08 -20.59
C ARG A 56 -5.25 39.17 -19.46
N GLU A 57 -5.36 38.12 -18.65
CA GLU A 57 -6.42 37.99 -17.64
C GLU A 57 -5.93 38.26 -16.21
N LEU A 58 -4.61 38.45 -16.01
CA LEU A 58 -3.93 38.52 -14.70
C LEU A 58 -4.22 37.34 -13.77
N GLN A 59 -4.70 36.23 -14.35
CA GLN A 59 -5.04 34.98 -13.70
C GLN A 59 -4.52 33.82 -14.55
N TRP A 60 -4.04 32.75 -13.92
CA TRP A 60 -3.68 31.54 -14.65
C TRP A 60 -4.95 30.84 -15.17
N PRO A 61 -4.88 30.13 -16.31
CA PRO A 61 -6.00 29.31 -16.78
C PRO A 61 -6.43 28.33 -15.68
N LYS A 62 -7.73 28.10 -15.49
CA LYS A 62 -8.24 27.18 -14.45
C LYS A 62 -7.65 25.76 -14.58
N ASP A 63 -7.38 25.34 -15.81
CA ASP A 63 -6.78 24.04 -16.15
C ASP A 63 -5.27 23.95 -15.85
N PHE A 64 -4.63 25.06 -15.46
CA PHE A 64 -3.22 25.11 -15.07
C PHE A 64 -2.99 24.54 -13.66
N PHE A 65 -3.97 24.76 -12.77
CA PHE A 65 -3.96 24.27 -11.39
C PHE A 65 -4.81 23.03 -11.18
N MET A 66 -5.38 22.46 -12.24
CA MET A 66 -5.79 21.07 -12.20
C MET A 66 -4.52 20.25 -12.42
N PRO A 67 -3.83 19.74 -11.38
CA PRO A 67 -3.09 18.52 -11.60
C PRO A 67 -4.09 17.54 -12.21
N ASP A 68 -3.63 16.72 -13.14
CA ASP A 68 -4.37 15.54 -13.58
C ASP A 68 -4.92 14.85 -12.32
N ALA A 69 -6.22 15.04 -12.03
CA ALA A 69 -6.71 15.21 -10.64
C ALA A 69 -6.59 13.96 -9.77
N MET A 70 -6.23 12.84 -10.40
CA MET A 70 -6.05 11.52 -9.81
C MET A 70 -4.69 10.90 -10.17
N SER A 71 -3.72 11.66 -10.68
CA SER A 71 -2.36 11.13 -10.93
C SER A 71 -1.67 10.61 -9.65
N TYR A 72 -2.10 11.09 -8.47
CA TYR A 72 -1.57 10.64 -7.17
C TYR A 72 -1.91 9.17 -6.83
N ILE A 73 -2.94 8.59 -7.44
CA ILE A 73 -3.37 7.20 -7.16
C ILE A 73 -2.57 6.16 -7.96
N LEU A 74 -1.68 6.62 -8.84
CA LEU A 74 -0.81 5.73 -9.62
C LEU A 74 0.17 4.99 -8.73
N ALA A 75 0.50 3.77 -9.15
CA ALA A 75 1.59 3.03 -8.56
C ALA A 75 2.90 3.82 -8.69
N ARG A 76 3.68 3.84 -7.62
CA ARG A 76 4.99 4.52 -7.59
C ARG A 76 6.08 3.57 -7.14
N LYS A 77 7.29 3.77 -7.67
CA LYS A 77 8.46 3.05 -7.18
C LYS A 77 8.75 3.48 -5.75
N ARG A 78 9.02 2.53 -4.87
CA ARG A 78 9.40 2.81 -3.49
C ARG A 78 10.73 3.56 -3.49
N SER A 79 10.74 4.73 -2.85
CA SER A 79 11.97 5.48 -2.61
C SER A 79 12.79 4.75 -1.52
N PRO A 80 14.13 4.69 -1.63
CA PRO A 80 14.98 4.24 -0.54
C PRO A 80 14.72 5.14 0.67
N SER A 81 14.39 4.54 1.82
CA SER A 81 14.36 5.27 3.09
C SER A 81 15.77 5.81 3.37
N PRO A 82 15.94 7.04 3.88
CA PRO A 82 17.22 7.48 4.40
C PRO A 82 17.63 6.53 5.53
N ASP A 83 18.78 5.87 5.35
CA ASP A 83 19.40 5.02 6.36
C ASP A 83 19.52 5.78 7.68
N ARG A 84 18.74 5.36 8.69
CA ARG A 84 19.08 5.68 10.07
C ARG A 84 20.05 4.61 10.54
N GLY A 85 21.34 4.90 10.34
CA GLY A 85 22.46 4.40 11.14
C GLY A 85 22.64 2.88 11.26
N GLU A 86 23.61 2.38 10.49
CA GLU A 86 24.50 1.25 10.77
C GLU A 86 24.10 0.24 11.86
N GLN A 87 23.75 -0.98 11.45
CA GLN A 87 24.47 -2.15 11.93
C GLN A 87 24.85 -3.03 10.74
N ARG A 88 26.16 -3.18 10.54
CA ARG A 88 26.75 -4.10 9.58
C ARG A 88 26.45 -5.52 10.02
N GLU A 89 25.77 -6.29 9.18
CA GLU A 89 26.08 -7.72 9.09
C GLU A 89 26.31 -8.11 7.63
N THR A 90 27.46 -8.75 7.48
CA THR A 90 28.10 -9.32 6.30
C THR A 90 27.16 -10.16 5.45
N GLY A 91 27.30 -9.99 4.14
CA GLY A 91 26.34 -10.48 3.16
C GLY A 91 26.29 -11.98 2.97
N LEU A 92 25.11 -12.42 2.53
CA LEU A 92 24.89 -13.35 1.43
C LEU A 92 23.61 -12.87 0.73
N SER A 93 23.71 -12.53 -0.55
CA SER A 93 22.55 -12.19 -1.38
C SER A 93 21.81 -13.48 -1.73
N GLU A 94 20.87 -13.87 -0.86
CA GLU A 94 19.74 -14.70 -1.24
C GLU A 94 18.49 -13.82 -1.37
N PRO A 95 17.56 -14.13 -2.29
CA PRO A 95 16.29 -13.41 -2.39
C PRO A 95 15.42 -13.81 -1.20
N SER A 96 15.62 -13.16 -0.05
CA SER A 96 14.74 -13.36 1.10
C SER A 96 13.43 -12.62 0.84
N TYR A 97 12.32 -13.37 0.88
CA TYR A 97 10.96 -12.82 0.81
C TYR A 97 10.59 -11.98 2.05
N VAL A 98 11.53 -11.76 2.97
CA VAL A 98 11.31 -11.13 4.27
C VAL A 98 11.75 -9.69 4.20
N THR A 99 10.81 -8.76 4.32
CA THR A 99 11.16 -7.33 4.31
C THR A 99 11.68 -6.88 5.69
N PRO A 100 12.45 -5.78 5.78
CA PRO A 100 12.95 -5.27 7.07
C PRO A 100 11.85 -4.93 8.10
N SER A 101 10.59 -4.77 7.67
CA SER A 101 9.45 -4.57 8.57
C SER A 101 9.05 -5.86 9.27
N ASP A 102 9.12 -6.99 8.56
CA ASP A 102 8.70 -8.30 9.07
C ASP A 102 9.69 -8.83 10.11
N GLN A 103 10.97 -8.44 10.01
CA GLN A 103 12.05 -8.81 10.94
C GLN A 103 12.02 -8.06 12.28
N LYS A 104 11.22 -7.00 12.43
CA LYS A 104 11.19 -6.24 13.70
C LYS A 104 10.47 -7.03 14.80
N PRO A 105 10.94 -6.94 16.06
CA PRO A 105 10.22 -7.48 17.22
C PRO A 105 8.79 -6.96 17.29
N ARG A 106 7.86 -7.80 17.77
CA ARG A 106 6.42 -7.50 17.77
C ARG A 106 6.10 -6.30 18.67
N GLU A 107 6.80 -6.15 19.78
CA GLU A 107 6.64 -5.06 20.74
C GLU A 107 6.93 -3.70 20.09
N TRP A 108 7.96 -3.62 19.24
CA TRP A 108 8.29 -2.42 18.49
C TRP A 108 7.16 -2.02 17.51
N LYS A 109 6.48 -3.01 16.93
CA LYS A 109 5.37 -2.78 15.97
C LYS A 109 4.13 -2.24 16.67
N ILE A 110 3.90 -2.63 17.93
CA ILE A 110 2.73 -2.22 18.73
C ILE A 110 2.95 -0.84 19.38
N ALA A 111 4.20 -0.48 19.71
CA ALA A 111 4.53 0.73 20.47
C ALA A 111 3.85 2.02 19.97
N PRO A 112 3.76 2.30 18.65
CA PRO A 112 3.05 3.48 18.18
C PRO A 112 1.55 3.46 18.49
N TYR A 113 0.90 2.29 18.39
CA TYR A 113 -0.54 2.12 18.60
C TYR A 113 -0.94 2.21 20.08
N SER A 114 0.00 1.94 21.00
CA SER A 114 -0.21 2.10 22.44
C SER A 114 -0.41 3.57 22.83
N SER A 115 0.18 4.51 22.09
CA SER A 115 0.02 5.94 22.37
C SER A 115 -1.44 6.38 22.19
N ARG A 116 -1.96 7.13 23.18
CA ARG A 116 -3.29 7.75 23.08
C ARG A 116 -3.35 8.74 21.91
N ASP A 117 -2.24 9.41 21.63
CA ASP A 117 -2.14 10.40 20.56
C ASP A 117 -2.29 9.76 19.17
N TYR A 118 -2.08 8.45 19.05
CA TYR A 118 -2.26 7.76 17.77
C TYR A 118 -3.67 7.95 17.21
N SER A 119 -4.68 7.85 18.08
CA SER A 119 -6.08 8.03 17.67
C SER A 119 -6.34 9.47 17.26
N TYR A 120 -5.74 10.44 17.96
CA TYR A 120 -5.84 11.86 17.62
C TYR A 120 -5.18 12.18 16.28
N ILE A 121 -4.01 11.61 16.00
CA ILE A 121 -3.31 11.78 14.71
C ILE A 121 -4.12 11.18 13.55
N LEU A 122 -4.73 10.00 13.75
CA LEU A 122 -5.65 9.43 12.76
C LEU A 122 -6.83 10.38 12.48
N GLN A 123 -7.43 10.96 13.52
CA GLN A 123 -8.55 11.89 13.38
C GLN A 123 -8.17 13.16 12.63
N ILE A 124 -7.00 13.75 12.93
CA ILE A 124 -6.48 14.92 12.18
C ILE A 124 -6.39 14.60 10.68
N LYS A 125 -6.01 13.37 10.34
CA LYS A 125 -5.90 12.91 8.95
C LYS A 125 -7.24 12.48 8.33
N GLY A 126 -8.32 12.44 9.11
CA GLY A 126 -9.65 12.09 8.65
C GLY A 126 -10.07 10.63 8.88
N SER A 127 -9.41 9.89 9.78
CA SER A 127 -9.80 8.53 10.19
C SER A 127 -10.28 8.53 11.64
N PHE A 128 -11.52 8.08 11.86
CA PHE A 128 -12.23 8.17 13.12
C PHE A 128 -12.64 6.78 13.59
N GLN A 129 -12.43 6.48 14.87
CA GLN A 129 -12.72 5.18 15.48
C GLN A 129 -14.16 5.08 16.03
N PHE A 130 -15.02 6.05 15.68
CA PHE A 130 -16.40 6.16 16.10
C PHE A 130 -17.30 6.36 14.88
N SER A 131 -18.61 6.20 15.07
CA SER A 131 -19.61 6.53 14.06
C SER A 131 -19.98 8.01 14.14
N VAL A 132 -20.30 8.62 13.00
CA VAL A 132 -20.93 9.95 12.99
C VAL A 132 -22.44 9.82 13.20
N ASP A 133 -23.08 10.93 13.53
CA ASP A 133 -24.54 11.00 13.73
C ASP A 133 -25.34 10.56 12.50
N GLU A 134 -24.90 10.90 11.28
CA GLU A 134 -25.51 10.42 10.04
C GLU A 134 -25.35 8.91 9.81
N GLY A 135 -24.37 8.27 10.44
CA GLY A 135 -24.13 6.83 10.38
C GLY A 135 -23.94 6.25 8.97
N ILE A 136 -24.10 4.93 8.89
CA ILE A 136 -24.13 4.17 7.64
C ILE A 136 -25.51 4.30 6.96
N THR A 137 -25.62 3.87 5.71
CA THR A 137 -26.94 3.76 5.05
C THR A 137 -27.79 2.64 5.63
N ASP A 138 -29.12 2.77 5.55
CA ASP A 138 -30.09 1.75 5.98
C ASP A 138 -29.80 0.37 5.36
N ALA A 139 -29.44 0.34 4.07
CA ALA A 139 -29.07 -0.90 3.38
C ALA A 139 -27.83 -1.59 4.00
N SER A 140 -26.85 -0.80 4.46
CA SER A 140 -25.68 -1.34 5.18
C SER A 140 -26.04 -1.80 6.59
N GLU A 141 -26.98 -1.13 7.25
CA GLU A 141 -27.47 -1.53 8.58
C GLU A 141 -28.25 -2.85 8.52
N GLU A 142 -29.19 -2.96 7.58
CA GLU A 142 -29.93 -4.20 7.30
C GLU A 142 -28.99 -5.34 6.94
N LEU A 143 -27.97 -5.07 6.13
CA LEU A 143 -26.97 -6.06 5.77
C LEU A 143 -26.16 -6.52 7.00
N CYS A 144 -25.77 -5.62 7.90
CA CYS A 144 -25.08 -6.02 9.14
C CYS A 144 -25.94 -6.91 10.02
N LYS A 145 -27.23 -6.59 10.16
CA LYS A 145 -28.20 -7.42 10.90
C LYS A 145 -28.32 -8.80 10.25
N LEU A 146 -28.49 -8.85 8.93
CA LEU A 146 -28.54 -10.11 8.17
C LEU A 146 -27.26 -10.95 8.40
N LEU A 147 -26.08 -10.33 8.32
CA LEU A 147 -24.81 -11.01 8.51
C LEU A 147 -24.65 -11.58 9.94
N LEU A 148 -25.19 -10.90 10.95
CA LEU A 148 -25.17 -11.38 12.34
C LEU A 148 -26.17 -12.50 12.61
N GLU A 149 -27.38 -12.39 12.07
CA GLU A 149 -28.51 -13.28 12.40
C GLU A 149 -28.54 -14.54 11.54
N ARG A 150 -27.95 -14.50 10.34
CA ARG A 150 -27.98 -15.64 9.41
C ARG A 150 -27.22 -16.82 10.00
N GLU A 151 -27.91 -17.94 10.14
CA GLU A 151 -27.31 -19.18 10.62
C GLU A 151 -26.28 -19.76 9.65
N GLN A 152 -25.23 -20.36 10.22
CA GLN A 152 -24.08 -20.92 9.51
C GLN A 152 -23.62 -22.22 10.18
N THR A 153 -23.09 -23.13 9.36
CA THR A 153 -22.47 -24.35 9.88
C THR A 153 -21.21 -24.02 10.67
N VAL A 154 -21.02 -24.72 11.78
CA VAL A 154 -19.85 -24.57 12.68
C VAL A 154 -19.07 -25.89 12.75
N PRO A 155 -17.76 -25.86 13.07
CA PRO A 155 -16.96 -27.07 13.23
C PRO A 155 -17.47 -27.93 14.39
N ALA A 156 -17.85 -29.17 14.08
CA ALA A 156 -18.35 -30.13 15.07
C ALA A 156 -17.26 -30.53 16.08
N GLU A 157 -16.05 -30.84 15.58
CA GLU A 157 -14.91 -31.16 16.42
C GLU A 157 -14.05 -29.91 16.66
N SER A 158 -14.33 -29.22 17.77
CA SER A 158 -13.58 -28.03 18.17
C SER A 158 -13.59 -27.83 19.68
N ILE A 159 -12.70 -26.98 20.19
CA ILE A 159 -12.68 -26.59 21.60
C ILE A 159 -13.88 -25.73 22.02
N PHE A 160 -14.75 -25.35 21.08
CA PHE A 160 -16.01 -24.64 21.34
C PHE A 160 -17.21 -25.57 21.53
N ARG A 161 -17.00 -26.89 21.50
CA ARG A 161 -18.03 -27.87 21.88
C ARG A 161 -18.51 -27.66 23.32
N ASP A 162 -19.83 -27.74 23.50
CA ASP A 162 -20.51 -27.42 24.77
C ASP A 162 -19.97 -28.19 25.97
N ASP A 163 -19.67 -29.48 25.80
CA ASP A 163 -19.23 -30.37 26.87
C ASP A 163 -17.80 -30.09 27.38
N ILE A 164 -16.97 -29.43 26.57
CA ILE A 164 -15.56 -29.13 26.89
C ILE A 164 -15.22 -27.64 26.92
N PHE A 165 -16.13 -26.78 26.46
CA PHE A 165 -15.88 -25.34 26.28
C PHE A 165 -15.39 -24.66 27.56
N GLY A 166 -16.08 -24.87 28.69
CA GLY A 166 -15.67 -24.28 29.97
C GLY A 166 -14.24 -24.69 30.38
N LYS A 167 -13.86 -25.95 30.15
CA LYS A 167 -12.50 -26.44 30.43
C LYS A 167 -11.46 -25.87 29.45
N ALA A 168 -11.85 -25.65 28.19
CA ALA A 168 -10.99 -25.00 27.22
C ALA A 168 -10.71 -23.54 27.60
N CYS A 169 -11.74 -22.78 27.97
CA CYS A 169 -11.60 -21.39 28.43
C CYS A 169 -10.72 -21.26 29.68
N GLN A 170 -10.86 -22.17 30.66
CA GLN A 170 -9.97 -22.21 31.83
C GLN A 170 -8.50 -22.42 31.48
N LYS A 171 -8.21 -23.18 30.42
CA LYS A 171 -6.84 -23.37 29.94
C LYS A 171 -6.32 -22.14 29.19
N LEU A 172 -7.20 -21.41 28.52
CA LEU A 172 -6.88 -20.22 27.74
C LEU A 172 -6.67 -18.96 28.58
N SER A 173 -7.27 -18.87 29.78
CA SER A 173 -7.19 -17.67 30.64
C SER A 173 -5.78 -17.30 31.10
N TYR A 174 -4.82 -18.21 30.97
CA TYR A 174 -3.40 -17.99 31.26
C TYR A 174 -2.53 -17.93 30.00
N GLY A 175 -3.16 -17.87 28.83
CA GLY A 175 -2.52 -17.83 27.53
C GLY A 175 -2.06 -16.43 27.15
N ASN A 176 -0.90 -16.34 26.51
CA ASN A 176 -0.49 -15.14 25.80
C ASN A 176 -1.20 -15.03 24.44
N GLU A 177 -0.97 -13.93 23.74
CA GLU A 177 -1.54 -13.67 22.42
C GLU A 177 -1.26 -14.79 21.40
N ALA A 178 -0.05 -15.37 21.42
CA ALA A 178 0.30 -16.48 20.53
C ALA A 178 -0.57 -17.72 20.77
N ARG A 179 -0.88 -18.00 22.03
CA ARG A 179 -1.80 -19.09 22.39
C ARG A 179 -3.23 -18.80 21.95
N VAL A 180 -3.69 -17.56 22.09
CA VAL A 180 -5.03 -17.16 21.60
C VAL A 180 -5.12 -17.32 20.08
N ILE A 181 -4.08 -16.90 19.34
CA ILE A 181 -3.98 -17.08 17.89
C ILE A 181 -4.05 -18.57 17.52
N GLN A 182 -3.25 -19.39 18.20
CA GLN A 182 -3.16 -20.82 17.92
C GLN A 182 -4.47 -21.56 18.22
N ASP A 183 -5.08 -21.29 19.37
CA ASP A 183 -6.15 -22.14 19.89
C ASP A 183 -7.55 -21.70 19.41
N ILE A 184 -7.83 -20.39 19.34
CA ILE A 184 -9.20 -19.89 19.07
C ILE A 184 -9.35 -18.94 17.89
N ALA A 185 -8.29 -18.32 17.35
CA ALA A 185 -8.48 -17.29 16.33
C ALA A 185 -9.18 -17.80 15.06
N ARG A 186 -9.02 -19.08 14.69
CA ARG A 186 -9.76 -19.70 13.56
C ARG A 186 -11.19 -20.12 13.90
N LEU A 187 -11.53 -20.21 15.19
CA LEU A 187 -12.91 -20.40 15.67
C LEU A 187 -13.65 -19.08 15.87
N ILE A 188 -12.95 -17.94 15.77
CA ILE A 188 -13.53 -16.59 15.76
C ILE A 188 -13.57 -16.06 14.32
N VAL A 189 -12.44 -16.12 13.61
CA VAL A 189 -12.28 -15.69 12.21
C VAL A 189 -11.80 -16.89 11.38
N PRO A 190 -12.71 -17.66 10.75
CA PRO A 190 -12.34 -18.80 9.92
C PRO A 190 -11.45 -18.40 8.75
N SER A 191 -10.58 -19.33 8.35
CA SER A 191 -9.74 -19.18 7.16
C SER A 191 -10.57 -19.42 5.90
N ALA A 192 -10.75 -18.38 5.08
CA ALA A 192 -11.27 -18.46 3.73
C ALA A 192 -10.53 -19.49 2.85
N GLU A 193 -9.21 -19.57 2.88
CA GLU A 193 -8.43 -20.54 2.07
C GLU A 193 -8.61 -21.97 2.58
N THR A 194 -8.70 -22.17 3.90
CA THR A 194 -9.03 -23.47 4.49
C THR A 194 -10.46 -23.89 4.12
N LEU A 195 -11.43 -22.97 4.19
CA LEU A 195 -12.81 -23.22 3.77
C LEU A 195 -12.89 -23.55 2.28
N ALA A 196 -12.13 -22.87 1.42
CA ALA A 196 -12.03 -23.17 -0.01
C ALA A 196 -11.50 -24.59 -0.24
N THR A 197 -10.43 -24.96 0.47
CA THR A 197 -9.83 -26.31 0.43
C THR A 197 -10.83 -27.39 0.84
N PHE A 198 -11.72 -27.10 1.80
CA PHE A 198 -12.78 -28.02 2.21
C PHE A 198 -14.04 -28.00 1.30
N GLY A 199 -14.00 -27.28 0.18
CA GLY A 199 -15.04 -27.33 -0.86
C GLY A 199 -15.87 -26.06 -1.02
N SER A 200 -15.57 -24.98 -0.29
CA SER A 200 -16.20 -23.66 -0.50
C SER A 200 -15.55 -22.94 -1.69
N ILE A 201 -15.69 -23.52 -2.90
CA ILE A 201 -14.95 -23.11 -4.11
C ILE A 201 -15.15 -21.65 -4.51
N HIS A 202 -16.26 -21.01 -4.11
CA HIS A 202 -16.49 -19.58 -4.35
C HIS A 202 -15.49 -18.69 -3.61
N LEU A 203 -14.76 -19.23 -2.63
CA LEU A 203 -13.71 -18.55 -1.88
C LEU A 203 -12.31 -18.66 -2.52
N ASP A 204 -12.14 -19.41 -3.62
CA ASP A 204 -10.86 -19.53 -4.32
C ASP A 204 -10.35 -18.20 -4.89
N VAL A 205 -11.23 -17.20 -5.00
CA VAL A 205 -10.90 -15.82 -5.39
C VAL A 205 -10.23 -15.03 -4.27
N LEU A 206 -10.20 -15.55 -3.03
CA LEU A 206 -9.67 -14.88 -1.86
C LEU A 206 -8.26 -15.35 -1.52
N VAL A 207 -7.47 -14.45 -0.93
CA VAL A 207 -6.15 -14.74 -0.34
C VAL A 207 -6.10 -14.23 1.08
N GLU A 208 -5.27 -14.90 1.88
CA GLU A 208 -5.02 -14.55 3.27
C GLU A 208 -3.61 -14.00 3.46
N SER A 209 -3.46 -13.19 4.51
CA SER A 209 -2.15 -12.89 5.09
C SER A 209 -2.21 -13.14 6.59
N VAL A 210 -1.18 -13.76 7.15
CA VAL A 210 -1.06 -14.04 8.60
C VAL A 210 0.17 -13.32 9.12
N ASN A 211 -0.02 -12.29 9.94
CA ASN A 211 1.05 -11.45 10.47
C ASN A 211 2.05 -10.97 9.39
N GLU A 212 1.57 -10.68 8.18
CA GLU A 212 2.38 -10.19 7.07
C GLU A 212 2.28 -8.67 6.98
N GLY A 213 3.42 -7.98 6.87
CA GLY A 213 3.43 -6.55 6.64
C GLY A 213 2.76 -6.19 5.31
N TRP A 214 1.87 -5.20 5.33
CA TRP A 214 1.25 -4.67 4.12
C TRP A 214 2.25 -3.78 3.37
N ASN A 215 3.23 -4.44 2.77
CA ASN A 215 4.39 -3.78 2.20
C ASN A 215 4.06 -3.02 0.90
N SER A 216 3.08 -3.49 0.13
CA SER A 216 2.66 -2.83 -1.11
C SER A 216 1.82 -1.58 -0.85
N ILE A 217 1.15 -1.50 0.32
CA ILE A 217 0.24 -0.40 0.57
C ILE A 217 0.98 0.87 1.00
N ILE A 218 0.56 2.00 0.44
CA ILE A 218 0.96 3.31 0.95
C ILE A 218 0.30 3.47 2.32
N PRO A 219 1.04 3.64 3.44
CA PRO A 219 0.41 3.78 4.75
C PRO A 219 -0.37 5.09 4.89
N PHE A 220 -1.32 5.15 5.83
CA PHE A 220 -2.01 6.40 6.19
C PHE A 220 -1.22 7.16 7.27
N TYR A 221 -0.64 6.41 8.20
CA TYR A 221 0.36 6.89 9.15
C TYR A 221 1.40 5.80 9.43
N VAL A 222 2.47 6.11 10.15
CA VAL A 222 3.42 5.09 10.59
C VAL A 222 2.87 4.35 11.82
N PRO A 223 3.18 3.06 12.02
CA PRO A 223 3.92 2.16 11.13
C PRO A 223 3.01 1.62 10.02
N ARG A 224 3.57 0.91 9.02
CA ARG A 224 2.75 0.19 8.03
C ARG A 224 1.88 -0.86 8.74
N PRO A 225 0.64 -1.08 8.28
CA PRO A 225 -0.21 -2.15 8.80
C PRO A 225 0.44 -3.53 8.70
N GLN A 226 0.23 -4.34 9.73
CA GLN A 226 0.60 -5.76 9.79
C GLN A 226 -0.42 -6.48 10.66
N PRO A 227 -1.62 -6.78 10.11
CA PRO A 227 -2.66 -7.47 10.85
C PRO A 227 -2.26 -8.90 11.18
N ASP A 228 -2.69 -9.41 12.34
CA ASP A 228 -2.48 -10.83 12.69
C ASP A 228 -3.15 -11.77 11.67
N TYR A 229 -4.29 -11.33 11.13
CA TYR A 229 -4.91 -11.97 9.98
C TYR A 229 -5.60 -10.94 9.08
N ALA A 230 -5.54 -11.14 7.77
CA ALA A 230 -6.33 -10.36 6.83
C ALA A 230 -6.79 -11.18 5.63
N VAL A 231 -7.85 -10.70 4.99
CA VAL A 231 -8.39 -11.27 3.74
C VAL A 231 -8.60 -10.17 2.71
N GLY A 232 -8.24 -10.49 1.47
CA GLY A 232 -8.55 -9.70 0.30
C GLY A 232 -8.69 -10.59 -0.93
N PHE A 233 -8.67 -9.99 -2.11
CA PHE A 233 -8.83 -10.70 -3.37
C PHE A 233 -7.48 -11.10 -3.97
N LYS A 234 -7.44 -12.29 -4.54
CA LYS A 234 -6.34 -12.73 -5.41
C LYS A 234 -6.36 -11.92 -6.70
N ARG A 235 -5.20 -11.85 -7.36
CA ARG A 235 -5.10 -11.36 -8.74
C ARG A 235 -6.10 -12.08 -9.68
N THR A 236 -6.30 -13.37 -9.47
CA THR A 236 -7.19 -14.23 -10.26
C THR A 236 -8.69 -13.97 -10.03
N ALA A 237 -9.05 -13.12 -9.05
CA ALA A 237 -10.43 -12.67 -8.89
C ALA A 237 -10.88 -11.72 -10.01
N PHE A 238 -9.93 -11.18 -10.79
CA PHE A 238 -10.17 -10.21 -11.85
C PHE A 238 -9.80 -10.78 -13.22
N THR A 239 -10.54 -10.38 -14.26
CA THR A 239 -10.25 -10.78 -15.65
C THR A 239 -8.96 -10.11 -16.15
N ASN A 240 -8.35 -10.65 -17.21
CA ASN A 240 -7.17 -10.01 -17.82
C ASN A 240 -7.46 -8.56 -18.25
N GLU A 241 -8.65 -8.30 -18.80
CA GLU A 241 -9.07 -6.94 -19.18
C GLU A 241 -9.15 -6.00 -17.97
N GLN A 242 -9.70 -6.48 -16.85
CA GLN A 242 -9.75 -5.72 -15.60
C GLN A 242 -8.36 -5.46 -15.05
N LEU A 243 -7.49 -6.47 -15.09
CA LEU A 243 -6.09 -6.36 -14.66
C LEU A 243 -5.30 -5.36 -15.50
N ASP A 244 -5.54 -5.32 -16.82
CA ASP A 244 -4.93 -4.35 -17.72
C ASP A 244 -5.40 -2.91 -17.39
N LYS A 245 -6.70 -2.73 -17.11
CA LYS A 245 -7.26 -1.43 -16.69
C LYS A 245 -6.70 -0.93 -15.37
N ILE A 246 -6.46 -1.80 -14.39
CA ILE A 246 -5.91 -1.39 -13.09
C ILE A 246 -4.38 -1.33 -13.04
N LYS A 247 -3.69 -1.85 -14.06
CA LYS A 247 -2.23 -1.90 -14.14
C LYS A 247 -1.52 -0.58 -13.80
N PRO A 248 -1.99 0.61 -14.24
CA PRO A 248 -1.37 1.89 -13.86
C PRO A 248 -1.37 2.17 -12.35
N PHE A 249 -2.34 1.61 -11.62
CA PHE A 249 -2.54 1.86 -10.19
C PHE A 249 -1.87 0.84 -9.28
N VAL A 250 -1.70 -0.38 -9.77
CA VAL A 250 -1.11 -1.50 -9.01
C VAL A 250 0.35 -1.76 -9.36
N GLY A 251 0.82 -1.22 -10.49
CA GLY A 251 2.18 -1.38 -10.99
C GLY A 251 2.42 -2.75 -11.63
N ASP A 252 3.68 -3.03 -11.94
CA ASP A 252 4.09 -4.34 -12.45
C ASP A 252 4.16 -5.35 -11.29
N PRO A 253 3.39 -6.46 -11.32
CA PRO A 253 3.46 -7.50 -10.30
C PRO A 253 4.84 -8.14 -10.15
N ALA A 254 5.69 -8.09 -11.19
CA ALA A 254 7.06 -8.58 -11.14
C ALA A 254 8.03 -7.59 -10.46
N GLY A 255 7.60 -6.34 -10.25
CA GLY A 255 8.37 -5.32 -9.54
C GLY A 255 8.12 -5.36 -8.04
N PHE A 256 9.09 -5.85 -7.27
CA PHE A 256 8.99 -5.94 -5.80
C PHE A 256 9.02 -4.58 -5.07
N ASP A 257 9.25 -3.48 -5.79
CA ASP A 257 9.42 -2.12 -5.26
C ASP A 257 8.27 -1.17 -5.63
N VAL A 258 7.02 -1.65 -5.58
CA VAL A 258 5.85 -0.81 -5.87
C VAL A 258 5.10 -0.44 -4.59
N GLU A 259 4.74 0.84 -4.46
CA GLU A 259 3.74 1.32 -3.52
C GLU A 259 2.44 1.68 -4.24
N THR A 260 1.31 1.28 -3.67
CA THR A 260 -0.03 1.45 -4.24
C THR A 260 -1.08 1.66 -3.15
N TYR A 261 -2.27 2.17 -3.50
CA TYR A 261 -3.43 2.22 -2.59
C TYR A 261 -4.31 0.97 -2.66
N PHE A 262 -4.05 0.09 -3.63
CA PHE A 262 -4.99 -0.96 -4.05
C PHE A 262 -4.60 -2.36 -3.59
N MET A 263 -3.36 -2.54 -3.10
CA MET A 263 -2.85 -3.84 -2.67
C MET A 263 -2.20 -3.74 -1.30
N ALA A 264 -2.55 -4.67 -0.41
CA ALA A 264 -1.88 -4.84 0.88
C ALA A 264 -0.48 -5.44 0.69
N THR A 265 -0.42 -6.55 -0.04
CA THR A 265 0.79 -7.28 -0.40
C THR A 265 0.77 -7.53 -1.92
N VAL A 266 1.86 -8.05 -2.48
CA VAL A 266 1.92 -8.39 -3.92
C VAL A 266 0.85 -9.42 -4.34
N ARG A 267 0.23 -10.12 -3.38
CA ARG A 267 -0.79 -11.15 -3.61
C ARG A 267 -2.21 -10.69 -3.30
N MET A 268 -2.37 -9.67 -2.45
CA MET A 268 -3.66 -9.28 -1.88
C MET A 268 -4.13 -7.92 -2.42
N TYR A 269 -5.08 -7.97 -3.35
CA TYR A 269 -5.78 -6.81 -3.90
C TYR A 269 -7.01 -6.50 -3.06
N PHE A 270 -7.29 -5.21 -2.85
CA PHE A 270 -8.49 -4.72 -2.15
C PHE A 270 -8.80 -5.50 -0.85
N PRO A 271 -7.92 -5.44 0.18
CA PRO A 271 -8.20 -6.07 1.47
C PRO A 271 -9.53 -5.56 2.03
N PHE A 272 -10.33 -6.43 2.63
CA PHE A 272 -11.65 -6.08 3.16
C PHE A 272 -11.94 -6.65 4.55
N LEU A 273 -11.07 -7.50 5.09
CA LEU A 273 -11.22 -8.05 6.44
C LEU A 273 -9.87 -8.05 7.14
N THR A 274 -9.83 -7.56 8.38
CA THR A 274 -8.70 -7.78 9.29
C THR A 274 -9.15 -8.36 10.62
N SER A 275 -8.27 -9.14 11.24
CA SER A 275 -8.40 -9.57 12.63
C SER A 275 -7.13 -9.20 13.36
N GLU A 276 -7.31 -8.64 14.55
CA GLU A 276 -6.23 -8.34 15.47
C GLU A 276 -6.51 -9.04 16.79
N VAL A 277 -5.56 -9.86 17.20
CA VAL A 277 -5.56 -10.46 18.51
C VAL A 277 -4.85 -9.50 19.44
N CYS A 278 -5.30 -9.41 20.68
CA CYS A 278 -4.49 -8.80 21.71
C CYS A 278 -4.39 -9.74 22.91
N GLU A 279 -3.35 -9.53 23.70
CA GLU A 279 -3.24 -10.14 25.02
C GLU A 279 -4.38 -9.67 25.93
N ALA A 280 -4.65 -10.45 26.98
CA ALA A 280 -5.71 -10.23 27.95
C ALA A 280 -5.81 -8.75 28.38
N GLY A 281 -7.05 -8.22 28.36
CA GLY A 281 -7.34 -6.83 28.71
C GLY A 281 -8.09 -6.08 27.62
N SER A 282 -7.87 -4.76 27.54
CA SER A 282 -8.65 -3.90 26.64
C SER A 282 -8.31 -4.13 25.17
N LEU A 283 -9.35 -4.35 24.35
CA LEU A 283 -9.24 -4.44 22.88
C LEU A 283 -8.85 -3.12 22.20
N THR A 284 -8.59 -2.04 22.95
CA THR A 284 -8.31 -0.69 22.39
C THR A 284 -7.14 -0.68 21.41
N ILE A 285 -6.07 -1.44 21.68
CA ILE A 285 -4.90 -1.46 20.77
C ILE A 285 -5.25 -2.20 19.48
N ALA A 286 -5.90 -3.36 19.57
CA ALA A 286 -6.39 -4.11 18.41
C ALA A 286 -7.35 -3.26 17.56
N ASP A 287 -8.26 -2.53 18.21
CA ASP A 287 -9.18 -1.59 17.57
C ASP A 287 -8.47 -0.49 16.78
N ARG A 288 -7.39 0.08 17.33
CA ARG A 288 -6.58 1.11 16.64
C ARG A 288 -5.85 0.54 15.43
N LYS A 289 -5.24 -0.65 15.56
CA LYS A 289 -4.55 -1.34 14.45
C LYS A 289 -5.54 -1.65 13.32
N ASN A 290 -6.71 -2.18 13.67
CA ASN A 290 -7.79 -2.47 12.73
C ASN A 290 -8.31 -1.22 12.03
N ALA A 291 -8.59 -0.14 12.77
CA ALA A 291 -9.06 1.12 12.19
C ALA A 291 -8.04 1.71 11.19
N HIS A 292 -6.74 1.65 11.53
CA HIS A 292 -5.70 2.09 10.60
C HIS A 292 -5.65 1.21 9.33
N SER A 293 -5.68 -0.12 9.50
CA SER A 293 -5.66 -1.09 8.39
C SER A 293 -6.85 -0.89 7.45
N MET A 294 -8.06 -0.73 8.01
CA MET A 294 -9.27 -0.51 7.20
C MET A 294 -9.30 0.87 6.56
N THR A 295 -8.74 1.90 7.20
CA THR A 295 -8.56 3.22 6.57
C THR A 295 -7.70 3.14 5.32
N VAL A 296 -6.56 2.43 5.37
CA VAL A 296 -5.69 2.32 4.20
C VAL A 296 -6.37 1.53 3.07
N ALA A 297 -7.14 0.51 3.41
CA ALA A 297 -7.90 -0.32 2.47
C ALA A 297 -9.01 0.49 1.76
N LEU A 298 -9.80 1.24 2.53
CA LEU A 298 -10.91 2.03 2.01
C LEU A 298 -10.45 3.17 1.09
N ARG A 299 -9.25 3.73 1.29
CA ARG A 299 -8.72 4.78 0.40
C ARG A 299 -8.66 4.31 -1.06
N GLY A 300 -8.09 3.13 -1.30
CA GLY A 300 -8.02 2.57 -2.66
C GLY A 300 -9.40 2.39 -3.27
N ILE A 301 -10.37 1.88 -2.50
CA ILE A 301 -11.75 1.71 -2.98
C ILE A 301 -12.38 3.08 -3.30
N VAL A 302 -12.31 4.06 -2.41
CA VAL A 302 -12.92 5.37 -2.68
C VAL A 302 -12.28 6.05 -3.90
N ASP A 303 -10.96 5.96 -4.04
CA ASP A 303 -10.22 6.60 -5.12
C ASP A 303 -10.59 6.04 -6.51
N ILE A 304 -10.77 4.72 -6.67
CA ILE A 304 -11.21 4.15 -7.96
C ILE A 304 -12.66 4.51 -8.31
N PHE A 305 -13.56 4.61 -7.32
CA PHE A 305 -14.94 5.05 -7.57
C PHE A 305 -15.00 6.53 -7.96
N ARG A 306 -14.18 7.38 -7.32
CA ARG A 306 -14.05 8.79 -7.70
C ARG A 306 -13.52 8.97 -9.11
N LEU A 307 -12.56 8.15 -9.52
CA LEU A 307 -11.97 8.23 -10.86
C LEU A 307 -13.02 8.11 -11.98
N VAL A 308 -14.07 7.32 -11.75
CA VAL A 308 -15.18 7.13 -12.69
C VAL A 308 -16.46 7.86 -12.28
N LYS A 309 -16.38 8.81 -11.32
CA LYS A 309 -17.50 9.63 -10.82
C LYS A 309 -18.67 8.82 -10.22
N ARG A 310 -18.36 7.69 -9.60
CA ARG A 310 -19.31 6.75 -8.96
C ARG A 310 -19.17 6.74 -7.43
N GLU A 311 -18.56 7.76 -6.83
CA GLU A 311 -18.33 7.85 -5.40
C GLU A 311 -19.61 7.80 -4.55
N HIS A 312 -20.75 8.19 -5.13
CA HIS A 312 -22.06 8.08 -4.48
C HIS A 312 -22.46 6.62 -4.17
N GLU A 313 -21.93 5.63 -4.89
CA GLU A 313 -22.22 4.21 -4.66
C GLU A 313 -21.52 3.65 -3.40
N VAL A 314 -20.50 4.35 -2.91
CA VAL A 314 -19.68 3.92 -1.77
C VAL A 314 -19.79 4.85 -0.57
N HIS A 315 -20.38 6.04 -0.74
CA HIS A 315 -20.67 6.97 0.35
C HIS A 315 -21.57 6.30 1.41
N ARG A 316 -21.11 6.30 2.68
CA ARG A 316 -21.80 5.71 3.84
C ARG A 316 -22.10 4.19 3.74
N GLN A 317 -21.55 3.51 2.74
CA GLN A 317 -21.65 2.05 2.63
C GLN A 317 -20.56 1.36 3.44
N ILE A 318 -20.85 0.21 4.04
CA ILE A 318 -19.81 -0.65 4.63
C ILE A 318 -19.02 -1.31 3.50
N LEU A 319 -17.70 -1.05 3.50
CA LEU A 319 -16.77 -1.50 2.47
C LEU A 319 -15.70 -2.47 3.00
N ALA A 320 -15.57 -2.60 4.31
CA ALA A 320 -14.67 -3.55 4.93
C ALA A 320 -15.10 -3.84 6.38
N PHE A 321 -14.55 -4.90 6.96
CA PHE A 321 -14.83 -5.36 8.30
C PHE A 321 -13.56 -5.55 9.11
N SER A 322 -13.66 -5.45 10.43
CA SER A 322 -12.57 -5.84 11.30
C SER A 322 -13.05 -6.54 12.55
N VAL A 323 -12.24 -7.48 13.04
CA VAL A 323 -12.44 -8.19 14.30
C VAL A 323 -11.30 -7.87 15.25
N SER A 324 -11.63 -7.40 16.44
CA SER A 324 -10.67 -7.30 17.54
C SER A 324 -11.06 -8.34 18.58
N HIS A 325 -10.14 -9.17 19.03
CA HIS A 325 -10.46 -10.14 20.07
C HIS A 325 -9.28 -10.50 20.96
N ASN A 326 -9.59 -11.05 22.13
CA ASN A 326 -8.63 -11.70 23.01
C ASN A 326 -9.14 -13.12 23.35
N GLU A 327 -8.74 -13.69 24.48
CA GLU A 327 -9.18 -15.01 24.96
C GLU A 327 -10.67 -15.06 25.35
N ARG A 328 -11.33 -13.90 25.47
CA ARG A 328 -12.65 -13.75 26.06
C ARG A 328 -13.60 -12.87 25.25
N ASP A 329 -13.16 -11.68 24.85
CA ASP A 329 -14.02 -10.63 24.30
C ASP A 329 -13.78 -10.48 22.80
N VAL A 330 -14.84 -10.16 22.07
CA VAL A 330 -14.84 -9.98 20.62
C VAL A 330 -15.61 -8.71 20.26
N ASN A 331 -14.98 -7.85 19.47
CA ASN A 331 -15.62 -6.70 18.84
C ASN A 331 -15.66 -6.87 17.32
N LEU A 332 -16.84 -6.72 16.74
CA LEU A 332 -17.09 -6.72 15.30
C LEU A 332 -17.38 -5.30 14.82
N TYR A 333 -16.71 -4.90 13.74
CA TYR A 333 -16.88 -3.57 13.17
C TYR A 333 -17.04 -3.61 11.65
N GLY A 334 -17.84 -2.68 11.15
CA GLY A 334 -17.87 -2.29 9.74
C GLY A 334 -17.16 -0.96 9.54
N HIS A 335 -16.51 -0.77 8.40
CA HIS A 335 -15.79 0.46 8.06
C HIS A 335 -16.37 1.08 6.81
N TYR A 336 -16.55 2.40 6.83
CA TYR A 336 -17.22 3.15 5.77
C TYR A 336 -16.61 4.53 5.56
N PRO A 337 -16.67 5.07 4.33
CA PRO A 337 -16.27 6.45 4.05
C PRO A 337 -17.47 7.41 4.13
N ILE A 338 -17.20 8.65 4.51
CA ILE A 338 -18.05 9.80 4.21
C ILE A 338 -17.33 10.63 3.17
N ILE A 339 -18.03 10.90 2.08
CA ILE A 339 -17.50 11.57 0.90
C ILE A 339 -18.26 12.87 0.74
N ASP A 340 -17.58 13.98 0.96
CA ASP A 340 -18.09 15.34 0.76
C ASP A 340 -17.20 16.04 -0.27
N LYS A 341 -17.69 16.07 -1.52
CA LYS A 341 -16.96 16.60 -2.68
C LYS A 341 -15.57 15.95 -2.77
N GLU A 342 -14.52 16.75 -2.62
CA GLU A 342 -13.11 16.32 -2.69
C GLU A 342 -12.62 15.68 -1.38
N LYS A 343 -13.27 15.96 -0.25
CA LYS A 343 -12.86 15.43 1.06
C LYS A 343 -13.48 14.05 1.30
N THR A 344 -12.65 13.11 1.75
CA THR A 344 -13.11 11.83 2.29
C THR A 344 -12.63 11.68 3.71
N THR A 345 -13.51 11.26 4.59
CA THR A 345 -13.20 10.81 5.95
C THR A 345 -13.67 9.38 6.14
N PHE A 346 -13.02 8.65 7.03
CA PHE A 346 -13.23 7.22 7.25
C PHE A 346 -13.68 6.97 8.68
N TYR A 347 -14.72 6.14 8.85
CA TYR A 347 -15.36 5.89 10.12
C TYR A 347 -15.56 4.41 10.34
N ARG A 348 -15.82 4.09 11.61
CA ARG A 348 -16.09 2.74 12.07
C ARG A 348 -17.50 2.66 12.67
N HIS A 349 -18.24 1.64 12.27
CA HIS A 349 -19.54 1.29 12.80
C HIS A 349 -19.42 0.08 13.75
N PRO A 350 -19.77 0.22 15.04
CA PRO A 350 -19.84 -0.92 15.96
C PRO A 350 -21.01 -1.83 15.55
N ILE A 351 -20.69 -3.06 15.12
CA ILE A 351 -21.69 -4.04 14.71
C ILE A 351 -22.14 -4.85 15.93
N HIS A 352 -21.19 -5.39 16.68
CA HIS A 352 -21.48 -6.13 17.91
C HIS A 352 -20.24 -6.21 18.82
N ALA A 353 -20.46 -6.24 20.12
CA ALA A 353 -19.42 -6.40 21.13
C ALA A 353 -19.92 -7.37 22.21
N PHE A 354 -19.20 -8.47 22.40
CA PHE A 354 -19.66 -9.57 23.27
C PHE A 354 -18.51 -10.36 23.85
N SER A 355 -18.84 -11.23 24.82
CA SER A 355 -17.91 -12.11 25.50
C SER A 355 -18.23 -13.56 25.16
N ILE A 356 -17.26 -14.31 24.63
CA ILE A 356 -17.48 -15.71 24.21
C ILE A 356 -17.77 -16.64 25.39
N ILE A 357 -17.44 -16.24 26.62
CA ILE A 357 -17.68 -17.03 27.84
C ILE A 357 -18.95 -16.61 28.59
N ALA A 358 -19.54 -15.45 28.26
CA ALA A 358 -20.74 -14.98 28.95
C ALA A 358 -21.93 -15.88 28.64
N LEU A 359 -22.88 -15.94 29.59
CA LEU A 359 -24.12 -16.71 29.45
C LEU A 359 -23.86 -18.17 29.02
N ASP A 360 -22.90 -18.82 29.66
CA ASP A 360 -22.50 -20.21 29.38
C ASP A 360 -22.07 -20.44 27.91
N GLY A 361 -21.38 -19.46 27.34
CA GLY A 361 -20.88 -19.53 25.98
C GLY A 361 -21.94 -19.41 24.90
N LYS A 362 -23.06 -18.74 25.19
CA LYS A 362 -24.15 -18.50 24.24
C LYS A 362 -23.68 -17.91 22.90
N GLU A 363 -22.67 -17.03 22.94
CA GLU A 363 -22.20 -16.28 21.78
C GLU A 363 -20.86 -16.77 21.22
N LYS A 364 -20.35 -17.93 21.66
CA LYS A 364 -19.05 -18.44 21.22
C LYS A 364 -18.93 -18.62 19.70
N TRP A 365 -20.05 -18.88 19.01
CA TRP A 365 -20.08 -19.04 17.56
C TRP A 365 -20.45 -17.78 16.78
N THR A 366 -20.80 -16.67 17.44
CA THR A 366 -21.34 -15.48 16.78
C THR A 366 -20.38 -14.90 15.75
N ALA A 367 -19.10 -14.69 16.11
CA ALA A 367 -18.10 -14.17 15.17
C ALA A 367 -17.84 -15.12 14.01
N TYR A 368 -17.72 -16.42 14.28
CA TYR A 368 -17.48 -17.42 13.24
C TYR A 368 -18.56 -17.39 12.15
N LYS A 369 -19.83 -17.41 12.58
CA LYS A 369 -20.98 -17.36 11.69
C LYS A 369 -21.02 -16.05 10.92
N PHE A 370 -20.81 -14.92 11.61
CA PHE A 370 -20.74 -13.61 10.99
C PHE A 370 -19.68 -13.50 9.89
N ILE A 371 -18.46 -14.01 10.13
CA ILE A 371 -17.39 -14.01 9.13
C ILE A 371 -17.73 -14.93 7.94
N LYS A 372 -18.28 -16.12 8.18
CA LYS A 372 -18.77 -16.97 7.06
C LYS A 372 -19.86 -16.26 6.26
N ASN A 373 -20.78 -15.56 6.91
CA ASN A 373 -21.78 -14.75 6.20
C ASN A 373 -21.15 -13.61 5.39
N ILE A 374 -20.08 -12.97 5.88
CA ILE A 374 -19.32 -12.01 5.06
C ILE A 374 -18.81 -12.68 3.80
N TYR A 375 -18.22 -13.87 3.91
CA TYR A 375 -17.71 -14.62 2.76
C TYR A 375 -18.80 -15.07 1.79
N ASP A 376 -19.95 -15.51 2.31
CA ASP A 376 -21.01 -16.12 1.49
C ASP A 376 -21.98 -15.09 0.89
N ILE A 377 -22.17 -13.94 1.55
CA ILE A 377 -23.20 -12.95 1.20
C ILE A 377 -22.57 -11.63 0.76
N TRP A 378 -21.75 -11.01 1.62
CA TRP A 378 -21.25 -9.66 1.37
C TRP A 378 -20.12 -9.65 0.32
N MET A 379 -19.18 -10.58 0.41
CA MET A 379 -17.98 -10.64 -0.43
C MET A 379 -18.31 -10.73 -1.92
N PRO A 380 -19.24 -11.60 -2.38
CA PRO A 380 -19.61 -11.66 -3.80
C PRO A 380 -20.23 -10.35 -4.31
N ILE A 381 -21.04 -9.67 -3.48
CA ILE A 381 -21.63 -8.36 -3.80
C ILE A 381 -20.52 -7.31 -3.96
N HIS A 382 -19.56 -7.31 -3.03
CA HIS A 382 -18.44 -6.38 -3.06
C HIS A 382 -17.51 -6.62 -4.25
N LEU A 383 -17.18 -7.89 -4.55
CA LEU A 383 -16.38 -8.25 -5.73
C LEU A 383 -17.05 -7.78 -7.02
N LYS A 384 -18.37 -8.01 -7.18
CA LYS A 384 -19.13 -7.52 -8.33
C LYS A 384 -19.09 -6.00 -8.44
N ARG A 385 -19.16 -5.30 -7.30
CA ARG A 385 -19.04 -3.83 -7.25
C ARG A 385 -17.67 -3.36 -7.73
N LEU A 386 -16.59 -4.02 -7.28
CA LEU A 386 -15.21 -3.73 -7.71
C LEU A 386 -14.99 -4.04 -9.20
N CYS A 387 -15.45 -5.20 -9.68
CA CYS A 387 -15.41 -5.52 -11.11
C CYS A 387 -16.13 -4.45 -11.94
N SER A 388 -17.33 -4.05 -11.54
CA SER A 388 -18.10 -3.02 -12.26
C SER A 388 -17.39 -1.68 -12.35
N VAL A 389 -16.76 -1.21 -11.26
CA VAL A 389 -16.04 0.08 -11.28
C VAL A 389 -14.78 0.00 -12.14
N ILE A 390 -14.06 -1.14 -12.07
CA ILE A 390 -12.89 -1.41 -12.90
C ILE A 390 -13.28 -1.47 -14.39
N ASP A 391 -14.38 -2.12 -14.72
CA ASP A 391 -14.88 -2.20 -16.10
C ASP A 391 -15.23 -0.81 -16.67
N SER A 392 -15.60 0.12 -15.79
CA SER A 392 -15.89 1.51 -16.16
C SER A 392 -14.65 2.39 -16.31
N LEU A 393 -13.45 1.88 -16.00
CA LEU A 393 -12.22 2.64 -16.18
C LEU A 393 -11.94 2.88 -17.68
N PRO A 394 -11.52 4.10 -18.05
CA PRO A 394 -11.16 4.40 -19.42
C PRO A 394 -9.89 3.64 -19.83
N SER A 395 -9.91 3.04 -21.03
CA SER A 395 -8.79 2.24 -21.56
C SER A 395 -7.52 3.07 -21.85
N ASP A 396 -7.67 4.38 -22.04
CA ASP A 396 -6.60 5.31 -22.45
C ASP A 396 -6.14 6.22 -21.30
N LEU A 397 -6.00 5.68 -20.09
CA LEU A 397 -5.38 6.37 -18.95
C LEU A 397 -3.88 6.54 -19.21
N ASN A 398 -3.54 7.48 -20.10
CA ASN A 398 -2.18 7.79 -20.49
C ASN A 398 -1.55 8.73 -19.46
N PHE A 399 -1.46 8.26 -18.22
CA PHE A 399 -0.65 8.93 -17.23
C PHE A 399 0.80 8.63 -17.58
N GLU A 400 1.49 9.60 -18.20
CA GLU A 400 2.94 9.51 -18.29
C GLU A 400 3.48 9.35 -16.86
N MET A 401 4.00 8.16 -16.53
CA MET A 401 4.77 7.94 -15.30
C MET A 401 5.75 9.10 -15.20
N SER A 402 5.57 9.93 -14.19
CA SER A 402 6.31 11.17 -14.01
C SER A 402 7.80 10.88 -13.86
N LYS A 403 8.51 10.82 -15.00
CA LYS A 403 9.98 10.94 -15.11
C LYS A 403 10.50 12.32 -14.68
N LEU A 404 9.65 13.13 -14.04
CA LEU A 404 10.00 14.44 -13.51
C LEU A 404 10.93 14.36 -12.28
N GLY A 405 10.97 13.21 -11.60
CA GLY A 405 11.86 12.98 -10.45
C GLY A 405 13.35 12.84 -10.79
N GLU A 406 13.70 12.44 -12.01
CA GLU A 406 15.11 12.24 -12.40
C GLU A 406 15.77 13.52 -12.92
N SER A 407 15.02 14.42 -13.58
CA SER A 407 15.60 15.63 -14.19
C SER A 407 15.90 16.74 -13.18
N VAL A 408 15.16 16.84 -12.06
CA VAL A 408 15.37 17.91 -11.08
C VAL A 408 16.59 17.62 -10.19
N ARG A 409 16.98 16.35 -10.02
CA ARG A 409 18.17 15.97 -9.24
C ARG A 409 19.50 16.14 -10.00
N SER A 410 19.47 16.13 -11.33
CA SER A 410 20.67 16.31 -12.16
C SER A 410 21.09 17.78 -12.34
N GLY A 411 20.20 18.75 -12.09
CA GLY A 411 20.44 20.16 -12.39
C GLY A 411 21.13 20.97 -11.29
N PHE A 412 21.22 20.45 -10.07
CA PHE A 412 21.71 21.19 -8.90
C PHE A 412 23.11 20.77 -8.40
N SER A 413 23.83 19.91 -9.15
CA SER A 413 25.15 19.40 -8.75
C SER A 413 26.34 20.01 -9.51
N GLN A 414 26.14 21.05 -10.33
CA GLN A 414 27.24 21.75 -10.99
C GLN A 414 27.21 23.23 -10.64
N GLY A 415 28.02 23.61 -9.65
CA GLY A 415 28.33 25.00 -9.41
C GLY A 415 28.62 25.33 -7.96
N LEU A 416 29.65 24.70 -7.37
CA LEU A 416 30.42 25.28 -6.26
C LEU A 416 31.67 24.42 -6.01
N GLU A 417 32.66 24.58 -6.90
CA GLU A 417 34.03 24.22 -6.59
C GLU A 417 34.81 25.46 -6.16
N SER A 418 35.49 25.28 -5.02
CA SER A 418 36.77 25.86 -4.59
C SER A 418 36.91 27.38 -4.49
N HIS A 419 37.01 27.86 -3.25
CA HIS A 419 38.18 28.65 -2.83
C HIS A 419 38.54 28.28 -1.39
N HIS A 420 39.60 27.48 -1.24
CA HIS A 420 40.44 27.46 -0.04
C HIS A 420 41.31 28.72 -0.04
N LEU A 421 41.53 29.31 1.14
CA LEU A 421 42.84 29.80 1.59
C LEU A 421 42.79 30.10 3.10
N SER A 422 43.97 30.05 3.69
CA SER A 422 44.28 29.53 5.02
C SER A 422 44.63 30.62 6.05
N ASP A 423 44.80 30.14 7.29
CA ASP A 423 45.73 30.58 8.35
C ASP A 423 45.33 31.65 9.37
N GLY A 424 45.64 31.33 10.63
CA GLY A 424 45.76 32.29 11.74
C GLY A 424 45.53 31.70 13.13
N GLU A 425 46.50 30.94 13.66
CA GLU A 425 46.63 30.50 15.05
C GLU A 425 46.50 31.66 16.07
N THR A 426 45.97 31.46 17.28
CA THR A 426 46.66 31.26 18.58
C THR A 426 45.71 31.80 19.66
N ALA A 427 45.67 31.46 20.95
CA ALA A 427 46.32 30.51 21.84
C ALA A 427 45.57 30.56 23.21
N GLY A 428 45.85 29.59 24.10
CA GLY A 428 45.57 29.66 25.54
C GLY A 428 44.56 28.60 26.01
N ALA A 429 44.94 27.35 26.34
CA ALA A 429 45.65 26.91 27.56
C ALA A 429 44.80 27.21 28.83
N VAL A 430 44.46 26.29 29.75
CA VAL A 430 45.20 25.20 30.41
C VAL A 430 44.20 24.30 31.16
N PHE A 431 44.50 22.98 31.18
CA PHE A 431 44.36 21.93 32.23
C PHE A 431 43.53 22.19 33.51
N ALA A 432 42.94 21.22 34.22
CA ALA A 432 43.24 19.81 34.44
C ALA A 432 41.95 19.12 35.00
N ALA A 433 41.68 17.84 34.73
CA ALA A 433 41.97 16.68 35.61
C ALA A 433 41.24 16.71 36.96
N ASN A 434 40.77 15.62 37.56
CA ASN A 434 40.42 14.24 37.23
C ASN A 434 39.86 13.68 38.57
N ASN A 435 39.36 12.45 38.52
CA ASN A 435 39.21 11.51 39.63
C ASN A 435 38.08 11.78 40.63
N ASP A 436 37.50 10.78 41.28
CA ASP A 436 37.23 9.36 41.02
C ASP A 436 36.41 8.91 42.26
N GLN A 437 35.81 7.73 42.19
CA GLN A 437 35.52 6.84 43.33
C GLN A 437 34.30 7.10 44.26
N SER A 438 33.29 6.26 44.01
CA SER A 438 32.86 5.11 44.83
C SER A 438 32.07 5.27 46.15
N ALA A 439 31.04 4.42 46.21
CA ALA A 439 30.54 3.64 47.36
C ALA A 439 29.71 4.35 48.45
N LEU A 440 28.38 4.19 48.37
CA LEU A 440 27.57 3.25 49.15
C LEU A 440 26.11 3.28 48.69
#